data_AF-A0A0L0D8C3-F1
#
_entry.id   AF-A0A0L0D8C3-F1
#
_cell.length_a   1.000
_cell.length_b   1.000
_cell.length_c   1.000
_cell.angle_alpha   90.00
_cell.angle_beta   90.00
_cell.angle_gamma   90.00
#
_symmetry.space_group_name_H-M   'P 1'
#
loop_
_entity.id
_entity.type
_entity.pdbx_description
1 polymer ?
#
loop_
_entity_poly.entity_id
_entity_poly.type
_entity_poly.pdbx_seq_one_letter_code
_entity_poly.pdbx_strand_id
1 'polypeptide(L)'
;MYRTTTPQRTRRRTGGGFGGGSSSLGPADVSMSASVGGGRRSMGAASPVRRGGDEAGEGVAMAAMGGMEEPLAEQDPSVVDGFRVVYDREVPFELRANEEEEGQLDAVRAKILIQGESHAPEAVRVELGCESDLFFHYTHQLDELSFAELQREQKLMVEFNEYAHVLIRMFNSAIKEPQQYLAVFVLQEDNTGRVDFMQNAMYKFLELLSIQFAPSPGNAVRQHIHFRYNTMKARLAAMQQRLNEVYATVKVKNPSLLLQLQQMHGPAK
;
A
#
# COMPACT_ATOMS: atom_id res chain seq x y z
N MET A 1 20.85 -49.72 23.57
CA MET A 1 19.67 -49.97 24.44
C MET A 1 19.00 -48.61 24.62
N TYR A 2 17.78 -48.25 24.20
CA TYR A 2 16.52 -48.88 23.80
C TYR A 2 16.02 -48.17 22.50
N ARG A 3 15.77 -48.83 21.37
CA ARG A 3 14.50 -49.44 20.87
C ARG A 3 13.26 -48.52 20.77
N THR A 4 12.92 -48.21 19.50
CA THR A 4 11.59 -48.37 18.81
C THR A 4 10.41 -47.49 19.26
N THR A 5 9.65 -46.82 18.39
CA THR A 5 8.75 -47.41 17.38
C THR A 5 8.08 -46.35 16.48
N THR A 6 8.01 -46.64 15.18
CA THR A 6 7.06 -46.11 14.20
C THR A 6 5.66 -46.75 14.42
N PRO A 7 4.59 -46.19 13.82
CA PRO A 7 3.85 -47.04 12.89
C PRO A 7 3.41 -46.36 11.58
N GLN A 8 3.60 -47.09 10.47
CA GLN A 8 2.84 -46.99 9.23
C GLN A 8 1.47 -47.69 9.37
N ARG A 9 0.46 -47.26 8.58
CA ARG A 9 -0.59 -48.04 7.86
C ARG A 9 -1.83 -47.15 7.63
N THR A 10 -2.65 -47.21 6.58
CA THR A 10 -2.70 -47.92 5.29
C THR A 10 -3.85 -47.31 4.46
N ARG A 11 -3.71 -47.39 3.13
CA ARG A 11 -4.71 -47.12 2.08
C ARG A 11 -6.11 -47.72 2.33
N ARG A 12 -7.14 -47.06 1.80
CA ARG A 12 -8.18 -47.75 1.00
C ARG A 12 -8.80 -46.84 -0.07
N ARG A 13 -8.82 -47.39 -1.30
CA ARG A 13 -9.50 -46.95 -2.52
C ARG A 13 -11.01 -47.27 -2.46
N THR A 14 -11.82 -46.43 -3.09
CA THR A 14 -12.99 -46.70 -3.96
C THR A 14 -13.37 -45.34 -4.59
N GLY A 15 -13.62 -45.10 -5.87
CA GLY A 15 -13.97 -45.95 -7.01
C GLY A 15 -15.33 -45.52 -7.58
N GLY A 16 -15.35 -44.97 -8.80
CA GLY A 16 -16.54 -44.76 -9.67
C GLY A 16 -17.20 -43.37 -9.57
N GLY A 17 -17.61 -42.67 -10.63
CA GLY A 17 -17.66 -42.96 -12.07
C GLY A 17 -18.84 -42.18 -12.71
N PHE A 18 -18.68 -41.76 -13.98
CA PHE A 18 -19.70 -41.29 -14.94
C PHE A 18 -20.43 -39.96 -14.63
N GLY A 19 -20.80 -39.09 -15.57
CA GLY A 19 -20.77 -39.02 -17.04
C GLY A 19 -21.26 -37.59 -17.40
N GLY A 20 -20.77 -36.97 -18.47
CA GLY A 20 -21.46 -36.95 -19.77
C GLY A 20 -22.41 -35.75 -19.90
N GLY A 21 -22.11 -34.80 -20.78
CA GLY A 21 -22.98 -33.64 -21.02
C GLY A 21 -22.39 -32.63 -22.00
N SER A 22 -22.29 -33.03 -23.27
CA SER A 22 -21.93 -32.21 -24.42
C SER A 22 -23.14 -31.46 -25.02
N SER A 23 -22.98 -30.19 -25.34
CA SER A 23 -23.71 -29.45 -26.40
C SER A 23 -23.03 -28.08 -26.57
N SER A 24 -22.16 -27.80 -27.54
CA SER A 24 -22.33 -27.70 -29.00
C SER A 24 -23.27 -26.58 -29.47
N LEU A 25 -22.67 -25.55 -30.10
CA LEU A 25 -23.11 -24.81 -31.30
C LEU A 25 -24.40 -23.97 -31.17
N GLY A 26 -24.48 -22.71 -31.59
CA GLY A 26 -23.61 -21.87 -32.40
C GLY A 26 -24.19 -20.43 -32.51
N PRO A 27 -23.60 -19.57 -33.34
CA PRO A 27 -23.86 -18.12 -33.37
C PRO A 27 -24.84 -17.69 -34.49
N ALA A 28 -25.45 -16.52 -34.34
CA ALA A 28 -26.05 -15.71 -35.41
C ALA A 28 -25.96 -14.24 -34.93
N ASP A 29 -25.10 -13.37 -35.45
CA ASP A 29 -24.95 -12.84 -36.82
C ASP A 29 -25.95 -11.72 -37.15
N VAL A 30 -25.44 -10.74 -37.91
CA VAL A 30 -26.18 -9.70 -38.68
C VAL A 30 -26.66 -8.46 -37.89
N SER A 31 -26.60 -7.21 -38.34
CA SER A 31 -25.76 -6.37 -39.23
C SER A 31 -26.48 -5.00 -39.32
N MET A 32 -25.80 -3.97 -39.84
CA MET A 32 -26.39 -2.77 -40.51
C MET A 32 -27.12 -1.76 -39.59
N SER A 33 -27.09 -0.44 -39.79
CA SER A 33 -26.67 0.49 -40.86
C SER A 33 -26.69 1.91 -40.23
N ALA A 34 -25.69 2.75 -40.45
CA ALA A 34 -25.57 3.80 -41.48
C ALA A 34 -26.38 5.09 -41.28
N SER A 35 -25.69 6.18 -41.65
CA SER A 35 -26.19 7.50 -42.11
C SER A 35 -26.35 8.60 -41.05
N VAL A 36 -26.15 9.90 -41.30
CA VAL A 36 -25.57 10.74 -42.38
C VAL A 36 -25.68 12.19 -41.86
N GLY A 37 -24.81 13.09 -42.33
CA GLY A 37 -25.05 14.55 -42.37
C GLY A 37 -24.28 15.32 -41.28
N GLY A 38 -23.31 16.19 -41.58
CA GLY A 38 -23.28 17.25 -42.59
C GLY A 38 -23.91 18.52 -41.99
N GLY A 39 -23.34 19.71 -41.98
CA GLY A 39 -22.04 20.26 -42.34
C GLY A 39 -22.08 21.78 -42.08
N ARG A 40 -20.96 22.46 -42.39
CA ARG A 40 -20.79 23.92 -42.67
C ARG A 40 -20.95 24.89 -41.48
N ARG A 41 -19.89 25.61 -41.06
CA ARG A 41 -19.11 26.75 -41.66
C ARG A 41 -19.65 28.12 -41.20
N SER A 42 -18.74 28.94 -40.65
CA SER A 42 -18.47 30.39 -40.90
C SER A 42 -18.10 31.09 -39.58
N MET A 43 -16.87 31.55 -39.37
CA MET A 43 -16.19 32.78 -39.87
C MET A 43 -16.56 34.07 -39.11
N GLY A 44 -15.50 34.76 -38.65
CA GLY A 44 -15.44 36.20 -38.37
C GLY A 44 -15.69 36.60 -36.91
N ALA A 45 -15.07 37.62 -36.30
CA ALA A 45 -13.84 38.39 -36.43
C ALA A 45 -13.97 39.57 -35.44
N ALA A 46 -12.83 40.12 -35.01
CA ALA A 46 -12.62 41.52 -34.58
C ALA A 46 -13.06 41.98 -33.16
N SER A 47 -12.03 42.12 -32.30
CA SER A 47 -11.78 43.30 -31.42
C SER A 47 -11.58 44.58 -32.29
N PRO A 48 -11.59 45.85 -31.79
CA PRO A 48 -11.02 46.34 -30.53
C PRO A 48 -11.76 47.54 -29.86
N VAL A 49 -11.24 48.08 -28.75
CA VAL A 49 -11.05 49.53 -28.50
C VAL A 49 -10.42 49.76 -27.11
N ARG A 50 -9.42 50.66 -27.08
CA ARG A 50 -8.67 51.18 -25.93
C ARG A 50 -9.27 52.50 -25.41
N ARG A 51 -9.17 52.74 -24.10
CA ARG A 51 -8.99 54.02 -23.36
C ARG A 51 -8.34 53.61 -22.02
N GLY A 52 -7.27 54.17 -21.47
CA GLY A 52 -6.67 55.49 -21.57
C GLY A 52 -6.89 56.22 -20.22
N GLY A 53 -5.85 56.40 -19.40
CA GLY A 53 -5.86 57.27 -18.22
C GLY A 53 -4.95 56.83 -17.07
N ASP A 54 -3.83 57.55 -16.90
CA ASP A 54 -2.85 57.52 -15.81
C ASP A 54 -3.44 57.80 -14.42
N GLU A 55 -2.80 57.27 -13.36
CA GLU A 55 -2.30 58.09 -12.23
C GLU A 55 -1.40 57.27 -11.29
N ALA A 56 -0.25 57.86 -10.98
CA ALA A 56 0.79 57.32 -10.11
C ALA A 56 0.42 57.49 -8.62
N GLY A 57 0.69 56.46 -7.83
CA GLY A 57 0.64 56.49 -6.38
C GLY A 57 1.62 55.48 -5.81
N GLU A 58 2.81 55.94 -5.44
CA GLU A 58 3.77 55.21 -4.62
C GLU A 58 3.12 54.83 -3.28
N GLY A 59 2.84 53.54 -3.13
CA GLY A 59 2.38 52.93 -1.89
C GLY A 59 3.34 51.80 -1.54
N VAL A 60 4.15 52.05 -0.52
CA VAL A 60 5.03 51.15 0.23
C VAL A 60 4.71 49.67 0.04
N ALA A 61 5.69 48.96 -0.52
CA ALA A 61 5.74 47.50 -0.56
C ALA A 61 5.74 46.91 0.86
N MET A 62 4.56 46.58 1.39
CA MET A 62 4.45 45.45 2.31
C MET A 62 4.25 44.22 1.45
N ALA A 63 5.36 43.54 1.17
CA ALA A 63 5.34 42.17 0.71
C ALA A 63 4.59 41.35 1.76
N ALA A 64 3.30 41.11 1.52
CA ALA A 64 2.63 39.95 2.04
C ALA A 64 3.45 38.76 1.52
N MET A 65 4.29 38.19 2.38
CA MET A 65 4.88 36.87 2.21
C MET A 65 3.74 35.83 2.26
N GLY A 66 2.83 35.92 1.30
CA GLY A 66 2.04 34.82 0.77
C GLY A 66 2.99 33.99 -0.08
N GLY A 67 3.77 33.20 0.63
CA GLY A 67 4.70 32.22 0.09
C GLY A 67 4.77 31.08 1.10
N MET A 68 3.60 30.57 1.52
CA MET A 68 3.56 29.13 1.77
C MET A 68 3.81 28.52 0.39
N GLU A 69 5.09 28.33 0.05
CA GLU A 69 5.44 27.19 -0.77
C GLU A 69 4.71 26.02 -0.09
N GLU A 70 3.60 25.56 -0.68
CA GLU A 70 3.16 24.21 -0.39
C GLU A 70 4.44 23.38 -0.49
N PRO A 71 4.84 22.65 0.57
CA PRO A 71 5.95 21.75 0.40
C PRO A 71 5.51 20.86 -0.75
N LEU A 72 6.18 21.03 -1.92
CA LEU A 72 5.99 20.19 -3.08
C LEU A 72 5.82 18.80 -2.50
N ALA A 73 4.63 18.21 -2.62
CA ALA A 73 4.37 16.90 -2.06
C ALA A 73 5.48 16.02 -2.64
N GLU A 74 6.49 15.76 -1.82
CA GLU A 74 7.70 15.11 -2.29
C GLU A 74 7.21 13.80 -2.86
N GLN A 75 7.47 13.59 -4.14
CA GLN A 75 6.91 12.45 -4.84
C GLN A 75 7.36 11.21 -4.09
N ASP A 76 6.39 10.37 -3.69
CA ASP A 76 6.65 9.17 -2.89
C ASP A 76 7.77 8.36 -3.58
N PRO A 77 8.92 8.12 -2.91
CA PRO A 77 10.06 7.41 -3.51
C PRO A 77 9.67 6.00 -3.99
N SER A 78 8.58 5.46 -3.44
CA SER A 78 8.02 4.17 -3.84
C SER A 78 7.37 4.20 -5.23
N VAL A 79 6.96 5.36 -5.75
CA VAL A 79 6.21 5.48 -7.03
C VAL A 79 7.15 5.79 -8.21
N VAL A 80 8.46 5.82 -7.96
CA VAL A 80 9.49 5.97 -8.99
C VAL A 80 9.46 4.74 -9.92
N ASP A 81 9.95 4.91 -11.16
CA ASP A 81 10.03 3.86 -12.19
C ASP A 81 8.68 3.32 -12.74
N GLY A 82 7.58 4.04 -12.51
CA GLY A 82 6.27 3.67 -13.07
C GLY A 82 5.50 2.65 -12.23
N PHE A 83 5.94 2.40 -10.99
CA PHE A 83 5.18 1.65 -10.00
C PHE A 83 3.97 2.45 -9.52
N ARG A 84 2.86 1.78 -9.25
CA ARG A 84 1.71 2.34 -8.53
C ARG A 84 1.42 1.52 -7.28
N VAL A 85 1.02 2.20 -6.21
CA VAL A 85 0.63 1.55 -4.96
C VAL A 85 -0.77 0.94 -5.11
N VAL A 86 -0.90 -0.35 -4.81
CA VAL A 86 -2.19 -1.08 -4.80
C VAL A 86 -2.60 -1.54 -3.40
N TYR A 87 -1.66 -1.53 -2.46
CA TYR A 87 -1.90 -1.86 -1.06
C TYR A 87 -0.94 -1.05 -0.18
N ASP A 88 -1.44 -0.50 0.92
CA ASP A 88 -0.64 0.25 1.90
C ASP A 88 -1.35 0.21 3.26
N ARG A 89 -0.91 -0.68 4.15
CA ARG A 89 -1.49 -0.86 5.48
C ARG A 89 -0.45 -1.31 6.49
N GLU A 90 -0.68 -0.96 7.76
CA GLU A 90 0.00 -1.59 8.88
C GLU A 90 -0.56 -3.00 9.09
N VAL A 91 0.35 -3.96 9.22
CA VAL A 91 0.07 -5.38 9.42
C VAL A 91 0.80 -5.80 10.69
N PRO A 92 0.17 -6.59 11.58
CA PRO A 92 0.88 -7.18 12.71
C PRO A 92 1.86 -8.24 12.19
N PHE A 93 3.14 -8.04 12.45
CA PHE A 93 4.20 -8.98 12.14
C PHE A 93 4.84 -9.49 13.41
N GLU A 94 5.17 -10.79 13.43
CA GLU A 94 6.11 -11.33 14.40
C GLU A 94 7.53 -11.17 13.85
N LEU A 95 8.34 -10.32 14.48
CA LEU A 95 9.71 -10.04 14.09
C LEU A 95 10.67 -10.95 14.87
N ARG A 96 11.40 -11.81 14.16
CA ARG A 96 12.37 -12.75 14.73
C ARG A 96 13.78 -12.42 14.25
N ALA A 97 14.75 -12.46 15.17
CA ALA A 97 16.15 -12.26 14.83
C ALA A 97 16.80 -13.50 14.19
N ASN A 98 16.24 -14.69 14.45
CA ASN A 98 16.60 -15.96 13.82
C ASN A 98 15.37 -16.90 13.79
N GLU A 99 15.50 -18.08 13.19
CA GLU A 99 14.38 -19.02 13.03
C GLU A 99 13.92 -19.67 14.35
N GLU A 100 14.83 -19.79 15.32
CA GLU A 100 14.62 -20.55 16.56
C GLU A 100 14.04 -19.71 17.70
N GLU A 101 14.10 -18.38 17.59
CA GLU A 101 13.63 -17.44 18.60
C GLU A 101 12.15 -17.09 18.43
N GLU A 102 11.46 -16.93 19.57
CA GLU A 102 10.15 -16.29 19.60
C GLU A 102 10.30 -14.80 19.30
N GLY A 103 9.51 -14.30 18.34
CA GLY A 103 9.63 -12.92 17.89
C GLY A 103 8.77 -11.94 18.68
N GLN A 104 9.06 -10.65 18.50
CA GLN A 104 8.22 -9.59 19.03
C GLN A 104 7.15 -9.22 18.00
N LEU A 105 5.90 -9.07 18.45
CA LEU A 105 4.85 -8.50 17.62
C LEU A 105 5.06 -7.00 17.45
N ASP A 106 5.16 -6.54 16.21
CA ASP A 106 5.24 -5.12 15.84
C ASP A 106 4.33 -4.79 14.65
N ALA A 107 3.96 -3.53 14.53
CA ALA A 107 3.15 -3.02 13.41
C ALA A 107 4.08 -2.63 12.26
N VAL A 108 4.15 -3.48 11.23
CA VAL A 108 4.95 -3.22 10.02
C VAL A 108 4.04 -2.68 8.93
N ARG A 109 4.43 -1.55 8.34
CA ARG A 109 3.76 -0.99 7.16
C ARG A 109 4.16 -1.79 5.93
N ALA A 110 3.20 -2.54 5.38
CA ALA A 110 3.36 -3.30 4.15
C ALA A 110 2.74 -2.53 2.99
N LYS A 111 3.57 -2.21 1.99
CA LYS A 111 3.15 -1.56 0.74
C LYS A 111 3.36 -2.53 -0.43
N ILE A 112 2.33 -2.74 -1.26
CA ILE A 112 2.44 -3.53 -2.49
C ILE A 112 2.28 -2.57 -3.67
N LEU A 113 3.18 -2.69 -4.61
CA LEU A 113 3.27 -1.88 -5.80
C LEU A 113 3.29 -2.74 -7.06
N ILE A 114 2.69 -2.23 -8.12
CA ILE A 114 2.64 -2.88 -9.43
C ILE A 114 3.17 -1.94 -10.50
N GLN A 115 4.05 -2.44 -11.35
CA GLN A 115 4.49 -1.81 -12.59
C GLN A 115 3.74 -2.46 -13.77
N GLY A 116 3.44 -1.70 -14.83
CA GLY A 116 2.63 -2.18 -15.97
C GLY A 116 1.12 -2.13 -15.71
N GLU A 117 0.30 -2.91 -16.42
CA GLU A 117 -1.16 -2.87 -16.27
C GLU A 117 -1.66 -3.80 -15.14
N SER A 118 -2.85 -3.54 -14.58
CA SER A 118 -3.33 -4.34 -13.43
C SER A 118 -3.61 -5.79 -13.75
N HIS A 119 -3.92 -6.11 -15.01
CA HIS A 119 -4.23 -7.47 -15.45
C HIS A 119 -3.04 -8.14 -16.17
N ALA A 120 -1.98 -7.38 -16.42
CA ALA A 120 -0.73 -7.80 -17.04
C ALA A 120 0.42 -7.02 -16.38
N PRO A 121 0.72 -7.32 -15.09
CA PRO A 121 1.78 -6.64 -14.38
C PRO A 121 3.14 -7.03 -14.98
N GLU A 122 4.03 -6.06 -15.12
CA GLU A 122 5.43 -6.30 -15.53
C GLU A 122 6.28 -6.69 -14.32
N ALA A 123 6.04 -6.04 -13.18
CA ALA A 123 6.71 -6.32 -11.93
C ALA A 123 5.77 -6.06 -10.73
N VAL A 124 5.96 -6.85 -9.68
CA VAL A 124 5.34 -6.66 -8.37
C VAL A 124 6.43 -6.38 -7.36
N ARG A 125 6.34 -5.25 -6.65
CA ARG A 125 7.24 -4.89 -5.56
C ARG A 125 6.48 -4.82 -4.24
N VAL A 126 7.06 -5.37 -3.19
CA VAL A 126 6.58 -5.30 -1.82
C VAL A 126 7.64 -4.59 -1.00
N GLU A 127 7.23 -3.55 -0.30
CA GLU A 127 8.04 -2.78 0.62
C GLU A 127 7.52 -2.98 2.04
N LEU A 128 8.42 -3.29 2.96
CA LEU A 128 8.14 -3.38 4.39
C LEU A 128 8.92 -2.27 5.09
N GLY A 129 8.22 -1.48 5.90
CA GLY A 129 8.82 -0.44 6.73
C GLY A 129 8.25 -0.44 8.13
N CYS A 130 9.04 -0.01 9.12
CA CYS A 130 8.58 0.11 10.50
C CYS A 130 8.57 1.57 10.99
N GLU A 131 7.69 1.88 11.94
CA GLU A 131 7.66 3.18 12.63
C GLU A 131 8.58 3.18 13.86
N SER A 132 8.72 2.03 14.52
CA SER A 132 9.61 1.86 15.68
C SER A 132 11.09 1.90 15.27
N ASP A 133 11.41 1.46 14.05
CA ASP A 133 12.74 1.54 13.44
C ASP A 133 12.66 2.12 12.03
N LEU A 134 13.21 3.33 11.86
CA LEU A 134 13.25 4.05 10.59
C LEU A 134 14.22 3.43 9.56
N PHE A 135 15.20 2.64 10.00
CA PHE A 135 16.15 1.96 9.13
C PHE A 135 15.65 0.60 8.67
N PHE A 136 14.60 0.07 9.32
CA PHE A 136 13.89 -1.12 8.85
C PHE A 136 13.16 -0.79 7.56
N HIS A 137 13.79 -1.07 6.43
CA HIS A 137 13.19 -0.97 5.11
C HIS A 137 13.67 -2.11 4.22
N TYR A 138 12.75 -3.00 3.88
CA TYR A 138 13.01 -4.21 3.13
C TYR A 138 12.16 -4.26 1.88
N THR A 139 12.75 -4.75 0.79
CA THR A 139 12.13 -4.80 -0.53
C THR A 139 12.17 -6.21 -1.09
N HIS A 140 11.04 -6.68 -1.57
CA HIS A 140 10.89 -7.87 -2.39
C HIS A 140 10.37 -7.42 -3.75
N GLN A 141 11.02 -7.81 -4.84
CA GLN A 141 10.57 -7.45 -6.18
C GLN A 141 10.70 -8.66 -7.09
N LEU A 142 9.63 -8.95 -7.82
CA LEU A 142 9.59 -10.02 -8.81
C LEU A 142 9.00 -9.52 -10.14
N ASP A 143 9.51 -10.09 -11.21
CA ASP A 143 8.93 -10.10 -12.55
C ASP A 143 8.35 -11.49 -12.86
N GLU A 144 7.78 -11.67 -14.05
CA GLU A 144 7.16 -12.94 -14.46
C GLU A 144 8.16 -14.11 -14.46
N LEU A 145 9.41 -13.86 -14.85
CA LEU A 145 10.46 -14.88 -14.93
C LEU A 145 10.90 -15.36 -13.55
N SER A 146 11.21 -14.43 -12.64
CA SER A 146 11.59 -14.74 -11.26
C SER A 146 10.40 -15.30 -10.46
N PHE A 147 9.17 -14.89 -10.76
CA PHE A 147 7.98 -15.52 -10.19
C PHE A 147 7.83 -16.99 -10.59
N ALA A 148 8.19 -17.37 -11.82
CA ALA A 148 8.14 -18.78 -12.24
C ALA A 148 9.09 -19.68 -11.41
N GLU A 149 10.17 -19.11 -10.86
CA GLU A 149 11.05 -19.81 -9.92
C GLU A 149 10.37 -20.00 -8.56
N LEU A 150 9.82 -18.93 -7.99
CA LEU A 150 9.04 -18.99 -6.75
C LEU A 150 7.86 -19.97 -6.85
N GLN A 151 7.14 -19.93 -7.98
CA GLN A 151 6.00 -20.79 -8.28
C GLN A 151 6.39 -22.26 -8.25
N ARG A 152 7.55 -22.60 -8.82
CA ARG A 152 8.07 -23.97 -8.85
C ARG A 152 8.56 -24.44 -7.48
N GLU A 153 9.30 -23.58 -6.78
CA GLU A 153 9.88 -23.88 -5.47
C GLU A 153 8.80 -24.15 -4.43
N GLN A 154 7.75 -23.32 -4.42
CA GLN A 154 6.68 -23.39 -3.44
C GLN A 154 5.39 -24.03 -3.96
N LYS A 155 5.43 -24.56 -5.19
CA LYS A 155 4.33 -25.28 -5.84
C LYS A 155 3.04 -24.46 -5.88
N LEU A 156 3.16 -23.16 -6.18
CA LEU A 156 2.03 -22.26 -6.28
C LEU A 156 1.20 -22.62 -7.53
N MET A 157 -0.12 -22.58 -7.40
CA MET A 157 -1.06 -22.85 -8.51
C MET A 157 -1.60 -21.57 -9.15
N VAL A 158 -1.14 -20.41 -8.69
CA VAL A 158 -1.58 -19.10 -9.18
C VAL A 158 -0.62 -18.58 -10.24
N GLU A 159 -1.15 -17.79 -11.15
CA GLU A 159 -0.38 -17.09 -12.19
C GLU A 159 0.19 -15.78 -11.66
N PHE A 160 1.17 -15.21 -12.37
CA PHE A 160 1.85 -13.97 -11.93
C PHE A 160 0.90 -12.78 -11.78
N ASN A 161 -0.09 -12.66 -12.67
CA ASN A 161 -1.09 -11.59 -12.61
C ASN A 161 -1.98 -11.63 -11.35
N GLU A 162 -2.07 -12.77 -10.68
CA GLU A 162 -2.81 -12.93 -9.42
C GLU A 162 -1.92 -12.77 -8.18
N TYR A 163 -0.59 -12.74 -8.35
CA TYR A 163 0.36 -12.76 -7.24
C TYR A 163 0.15 -11.60 -6.26
N ALA A 164 0.00 -10.38 -6.76
CA ALA A 164 -0.27 -9.20 -5.91
C ALA A 164 -1.58 -9.36 -5.12
N HIS A 165 -2.63 -9.92 -5.72
CA HIS A 165 -3.90 -10.17 -5.03
C HIS A 165 -3.78 -11.26 -3.96
N VAL A 166 -2.93 -12.28 -4.16
CA VAL A 166 -2.64 -13.29 -3.13
C VAL A 166 -1.97 -12.63 -1.93
N LEU A 167 -0.94 -11.80 -2.14
CA LEU A 167 -0.27 -11.08 -1.06
C LEU A 167 -1.22 -10.16 -0.29
N ILE A 168 -2.06 -9.40 -1.01
CA ILE A 168 -3.10 -8.55 -0.39
C ILE A 168 -4.03 -9.37 0.50
N ARG A 169 -4.45 -10.55 0.04
CA ARG A 169 -5.30 -11.44 0.84
C ARG A 169 -4.57 -11.92 2.10
N MET A 170 -3.32 -12.37 1.97
CA MET A 170 -2.55 -12.85 3.12
C MET A 170 -2.34 -11.75 4.18
N PHE A 171 -1.95 -10.54 3.77
CA PHE A 171 -1.82 -9.42 4.71
C PHE A 171 -3.15 -9.02 5.35
N ASN A 172 -4.24 -8.98 4.59
CA ASN A 172 -5.56 -8.67 5.16
C ASN A 172 -6.04 -9.77 6.12
N SER A 173 -5.73 -11.04 5.87
CA SER A 173 -6.06 -12.14 6.78
C SER A 173 -5.27 -12.01 8.09
N ALA A 174 -3.97 -11.68 8.02
CA ALA A 174 -3.16 -11.43 9.21
C ALA A 174 -3.68 -10.24 10.04
N ILE A 175 -4.22 -9.20 9.41
CA ILE A 175 -4.86 -8.07 10.11
C ILE A 175 -6.18 -8.49 10.78
N LYS A 176 -7.04 -9.23 10.06
CA LYS A 176 -8.41 -9.52 10.51
C LYS A 176 -8.46 -10.64 11.56
N GLU A 177 -7.61 -11.64 11.41
CA GLU A 177 -7.63 -12.87 12.18
C GLU A 177 -6.20 -13.23 12.64
N PRO A 178 -5.55 -12.40 13.48
CA PRO A 178 -4.14 -12.56 13.86
C PRO A 178 -3.84 -13.84 14.66
N GLN A 179 -4.87 -14.49 15.21
CA GLN A 179 -4.73 -15.78 15.90
C GLN A 179 -4.72 -16.97 14.93
N GLN A 180 -5.27 -16.78 13.72
CA GLN A 180 -5.41 -17.81 12.69
C GLN A 180 -4.39 -17.64 11.57
N TYR A 181 -4.09 -16.40 11.18
CA TYR A 181 -3.13 -16.07 10.13
C TYR A 181 -2.06 -15.14 10.69
N LEU A 182 -0.80 -15.52 10.53
CA LEU A 182 0.36 -14.78 11.02
C LEU A 182 1.27 -14.42 9.84
N ALA A 183 1.85 -13.23 9.90
CA ALA A 183 2.98 -12.85 9.07
C ALA A 183 4.22 -12.82 9.98
N VAL A 184 5.19 -13.68 9.70
CA VAL A 184 6.42 -13.79 10.49
C VAL A 184 7.56 -13.28 9.62
N PHE A 185 8.28 -12.24 10.07
CA PHE A 185 9.50 -11.78 9.43
C PHE A 185 10.69 -12.34 10.20
N VAL A 186 11.53 -13.12 9.53
CA VAL A 186 12.76 -13.68 10.08
C VAL A 186 13.96 -12.99 9.43
N LEU A 187 14.82 -12.41 10.25
CA LEU A 187 16.11 -11.89 9.80
C LEU A 187 17.09 -13.06 9.60
N GLN A 188 17.76 -13.09 8.45
CA GLN A 188 18.80 -14.06 8.12
C GLN A 188 20.19 -13.50 8.38
N GLU A 189 21.19 -14.39 8.46
CA GLU A 189 22.59 -14.02 8.73
C GLU A 189 23.20 -13.06 7.70
N ASP A 190 22.70 -13.07 6.47
CA ASP A 190 23.12 -12.20 5.37
C ASP A 190 22.43 -10.82 5.38
N ASN A 191 21.69 -10.50 6.43
CA ASN A 191 20.79 -9.35 6.55
C ASN A 191 19.65 -9.33 5.53
N THR A 192 19.35 -10.45 4.86
CA THR A 192 18.09 -10.57 4.14
C THR A 192 16.96 -10.91 5.12
N GLY A 193 15.76 -10.53 4.75
CA GLY A 193 14.55 -10.90 5.47
C GLY A 193 13.85 -12.04 4.77
N ARG A 194 13.18 -12.90 5.51
CA ARG A 194 12.17 -13.81 4.97
C ARG A 194 10.84 -13.54 5.63
N VAL A 195 9.78 -13.45 4.84
CA VAL A 195 8.42 -13.41 5.39
C VAL A 195 7.73 -14.73 5.13
N ASP A 196 7.34 -15.38 6.23
CA ASP A 196 6.58 -16.62 6.23
C ASP A 196 5.13 -16.29 6.62
N PHE A 197 4.19 -16.56 5.71
CA PHE A 197 2.77 -16.50 6.00
C PHE A 197 2.32 -17.83 6.58
N MET A 198 1.96 -17.83 7.86
CA MET A 198 1.57 -19.04 8.57
C MET A 198 0.08 -19.05 8.87
N GLN A 199 -0.55 -20.22 8.76
CA GLN A 199 -1.89 -20.48 9.24
C GLN A 199 -1.85 -21.40 10.47
N ASN A 200 -2.46 -20.96 11.56
CA ASN A 200 -2.71 -21.79 12.72
C ASN A 200 -3.90 -22.73 12.44
N ALA A 201 -3.62 -24.01 12.21
CA ALA A 201 -4.62 -25.05 12.05
C ALA A 201 -5.02 -25.70 13.39
N MET A 202 -4.91 -24.97 14.51
CA MET A 202 -5.14 -25.37 15.91
C MET A 202 -4.12 -26.36 16.49
N TYR A 203 -3.72 -27.37 15.74
CA TYR A 203 -2.78 -28.42 16.20
C TYR A 203 -1.40 -28.33 15.55
N LYS A 204 -1.24 -27.43 14.58
CA LYS A 204 0.03 -27.11 13.93
C LYS A 204 -0.06 -25.77 13.20
N PHE A 205 1.08 -25.15 12.98
CA PHE A 205 1.21 -24.09 12.00
C PHE A 205 1.46 -24.69 10.62
N LEU A 206 0.82 -24.11 9.60
CA LEU A 206 1.03 -24.44 8.20
C LEU A 206 1.60 -23.21 7.50
N GLU A 207 2.78 -23.34 6.91
CA GLU A 207 3.32 -22.32 6.02
C GLU A 207 2.50 -22.31 4.71
N LEU A 208 1.98 -21.14 4.35
CA LEU A 208 1.17 -20.93 3.16
C LEU A 208 2.02 -20.39 1.99
N LEU A 209 2.96 -19.50 2.29
CA LEU A 209 3.84 -18.84 1.35
C LEU A 209 5.04 -18.28 2.12
N SER A 210 6.22 -18.41 1.54
CA SER A 210 7.45 -17.81 2.04
C SER A 210 8.03 -16.86 0.98
N ILE A 211 8.52 -15.69 1.35
CA ILE A 211 9.08 -14.73 0.38
C ILE A 211 10.33 -14.05 0.94
N GLN A 212 11.37 -13.97 0.09
CA GLN A 212 12.65 -13.35 0.44
C GLN A 212 12.61 -11.85 0.19
N PHE A 213 13.18 -11.09 1.12
CA PHE A 213 13.32 -9.65 1.08
C PHE A 213 14.80 -9.26 1.17
N ALA A 214 15.21 -8.31 0.34
CA ALA A 214 16.52 -7.69 0.44
C ALA A 214 16.44 -6.37 1.24
N PRO A 215 17.45 -6.04 2.06
CA PRO A 215 17.52 -4.73 2.70
C PRO A 215 17.68 -3.66 1.64
N SER A 216 16.94 -2.56 1.78
CA SER A 216 17.06 -1.45 0.83
C SER A 216 18.37 -0.69 1.00
N PRO A 217 18.93 -0.14 -0.09
CA PRO A 217 20.19 0.59 -0.02
C PRO A 217 20.01 1.89 0.78
N GLY A 218 21.06 2.33 1.49
CA GLY A 218 20.97 3.45 2.43
C GLY A 218 20.54 4.79 1.82
N ASN A 219 20.72 5.00 0.51
CA ASN A 219 20.16 6.16 -0.19
C ASN A 219 18.62 6.10 -0.28
N ALA A 220 18.06 4.94 -0.65
CA ALA A 220 16.62 4.72 -0.68
C ALA A 220 16.02 4.86 0.73
N VAL A 221 16.64 4.25 1.74
CA VAL A 221 16.20 4.39 3.14
C VAL A 221 16.13 5.86 3.55
N ARG A 222 17.17 6.67 3.24
CA ARG A 222 17.16 8.11 3.53
C ARG A 222 16.04 8.87 2.81
N GLN A 223 15.76 8.54 1.55
CA GLN A 223 14.66 9.15 0.79
C GLN A 223 13.30 8.81 1.42
N HIS A 224 13.09 7.54 1.81
CA HIS A 224 11.87 7.12 2.50
C HIS A 224 11.72 7.80 3.86
N ILE A 225 12.80 7.93 4.64
CA ILE A 225 12.77 8.65 5.93
C ILE A 225 12.41 10.13 5.72
N HIS A 226 13.03 10.79 4.74
CA HIS A 226 12.76 12.19 4.44
C HIS A 226 11.30 12.41 4.02
N PHE A 227 10.81 11.57 3.09
CA PHE A 227 9.42 11.61 2.64
C PHE A 227 8.42 11.40 3.80
N ARG A 228 8.66 10.39 4.66
CA ARG A 228 7.80 10.12 5.83
C ARG A 228 7.79 11.29 6.80
N TYR A 229 8.95 11.85 7.10
CA TYR A 229 9.08 13.02 7.97
C TYR A 229 8.29 14.21 7.41
N ASN A 230 8.47 14.53 6.13
CA ASN A 230 7.79 15.65 5.49
C ASN A 230 6.27 15.44 5.40
N THR A 231 5.83 14.22 5.12
CA THR A 231 4.41 13.85 5.12
C THR A 231 3.79 14.05 6.50
N MET A 232 4.46 13.58 7.56
CA MET A 232 3.98 13.75 8.94
C MET A 232 4.00 15.20 9.40
N LYS A 233 5.04 15.96 9.02
CA LYS A 233 5.14 17.39 9.29
C LYS A 233 4.00 18.17 8.62
N ALA A 234 3.71 17.88 7.34
CA ALA A 234 2.60 18.49 6.62
C ALA A 234 1.25 18.14 7.24
N ARG A 235 1.04 16.87 7.61
CA ARG A 235 -0.17 16.42 8.31
C ARG A 235 -0.37 17.12 9.65
N LEU A 236 0.70 17.28 10.42
CA LEU A 236 0.69 17.99 11.70
C LEU A 236 0.33 19.47 11.51
N ALA A 237 0.92 20.15 10.53
CA ALA A 237 0.60 21.54 10.21
C ALA A 237 -0.88 21.71 9.83
N ALA A 238 -1.41 20.82 8.98
CA ALA A 238 -2.82 20.82 8.60
C ALA A 238 -3.77 20.58 9.79
N MET A 239 -3.42 19.65 10.69
CA MET A 239 -4.21 19.40 11.92
C MET A 239 -4.18 20.59 12.88
N GLN A 240 -3.02 21.24 13.05
CA GLN A 240 -2.89 22.44 13.88
C GLN A 240 -3.72 23.60 13.31
N GLN A 241 -3.68 23.80 11.99
CA GLN A 241 -4.51 24.81 11.34
C GLN A 241 -6.00 24.55 11.58
N ARG A 242 -6.45 23.30 11.40
CA ARG A 242 -7.84 22.90 11.64
C ARG A 242 -8.27 23.11 13.10
N LEU A 243 -7.39 22.82 14.05
CA LEU A 243 -7.63 23.10 15.47
C LEU A 243 -7.79 24.60 15.75
N ASN A 244 -6.95 25.43 15.13
CA ASN A 244 -7.03 26.89 15.27
C ASN A 244 -8.33 27.46 14.69
N GLU A 245 -8.79 26.93 13.54
CA GLU A 245 -10.07 27.32 12.92
C GLU A 245 -11.27 26.94 13.80
N VAL A 246 -11.25 25.74 14.41
CA VAL A 246 -12.26 25.33 15.38
C VAL A 246 -12.22 26.22 16.61
N TYR A 247 -11.04 26.49 17.16
CA TYR A 247 -10.87 27.37 18.32
C TYR A 247 -11.43 28.78 18.04
N ALA A 248 -11.12 29.36 16.87
CA ALA A 248 -11.66 30.64 16.44
C ALA A 248 -13.20 30.62 16.33
N THR A 249 -13.76 29.55 15.76
CA THR A 249 -15.22 29.40 15.63
C THR A 249 -15.91 29.29 16.99
N VAL A 250 -15.36 28.49 17.91
CA VAL A 250 -15.92 28.34 19.27
C VAL A 250 -15.80 29.66 20.04
N LYS A 251 -14.69 30.40 19.87
CA LYS A 251 -14.51 31.72 20.49
C LYS A 251 -15.59 32.71 20.09
N VAL A 252 -16.00 32.68 18.83
CA VAL A 252 -17.04 33.58 18.32
C VAL A 252 -18.45 33.11 18.71
N LYS A 253 -18.72 31.80 18.67
CA LYS A 253 -20.08 31.27 18.86
C LYS A 253 -20.47 30.97 20.30
N ASN A 254 -19.53 30.53 21.15
CA ASN A 254 -19.80 30.14 22.54
C ASN A 254 -18.55 30.37 23.43
N PRO A 255 -18.25 31.63 23.79
CA PRO A 255 -17.04 31.98 24.57
C PRO A 255 -17.04 31.35 25.97
N SER A 256 -18.22 31.11 26.56
CA SER A 256 -18.39 30.48 27.87
C SER A 256 -17.84 29.06 27.92
N LEU A 257 -17.91 28.34 26.79
CA LEU A 257 -17.47 26.96 26.65
C LEU A 257 -15.93 26.86 26.59
N LEU A 258 -15.27 27.89 26.05
CA LEU A 258 -13.80 28.01 26.10
C LEU A 258 -13.29 28.24 27.51
N LEU A 259 -13.97 29.10 28.29
CA LEU A 259 -13.63 29.36 29.69
C LEU A 259 -13.72 28.08 30.52
N GLN A 260 -14.75 27.25 30.29
CA GLN A 260 -14.89 25.95 30.95
C GLN A 260 -13.81 24.94 30.53
N LEU A 261 -13.47 24.85 29.23
CA LEU A 261 -12.41 23.96 28.75
C LEU A 261 -11.02 24.38 29.27
N GLN A 262 -10.75 25.68 29.37
CA GLN A 262 -9.51 26.21 29.97
C GLN A 262 -9.45 25.99 31.48
N GLN A 263 -10.58 26.11 32.19
CA GLN A 263 -10.66 25.83 33.63
C GLN A 263 -10.52 24.33 33.94
N MET A 264 -11.01 23.44 33.06
CA MET A 264 -10.84 21.99 33.20
C MET A 264 -9.41 21.50 32.92
N HIS A 265 -8.64 22.21 32.10
CA HIS A 265 -7.23 21.90 31.79
C HIS A 265 -6.23 22.81 32.52
N GLY A 266 -6.66 23.47 33.61
CA GLY A 266 -5.72 24.13 34.53
C GLY A 266 -4.67 23.13 35.03
N PRO A 267 -3.42 23.55 35.26
CA PRO A 267 -2.32 22.64 35.53
C PRO A 267 -2.69 21.71 36.69
N ALA A 268 -2.52 20.40 36.48
CA ALA A 268 -2.55 19.43 37.57
C ALA A 268 -1.61 19.92 38.67
N LYS A 269 -2.18 20.17 39.86
CA LYS A 269 -1.40 20.44 41.07
C LYS A 269 -0.58 19.23 41.47
#